data_AF-A0A2M8ABE9-F1
#
_entry.id   AF-A0A2M8ABE9-F1
#
_cell.length_a   1.000
_cell.length_b   1.000
_cell.length_c   1.000
_cell.angle_alpha   90.00
_cell.angle_beta   90.00
_cell.angle_gamma   90.00
#
_symmetry.space_group_name_H-M   'P 1'
#
loop_
_entity.id
_entity.type
_entity.pdbx_description
1 polymer ?
#
loop_
_entity_poly.entity_id
_entity_poly.type
_entity_poly.pdbx_seq_one_letter_code
_entity_poly.pdbx_strand_id
1 'polypeptide(L)' 'MGLFDIFKKKLDYSGMTVNERLYHSGLMKKYDDAEKKKDIEKIKFILKKIKVDETSINAIIEKIK' A
#
# COMPACT_ATOMS: atom_id res chain seq x y z
N MET A 1 -6.92 28.12 -10.94
CA MET A 1 -6.71 26.93 -10.08
C MET A 1 -8.02 26.71 -9.33
N GLY A 2 -8.79 25.69 -9.70
CA GLY A 2 -10.14 25.49 -9.16
C GLY A 2 -10.11 24.82 -7.79
N LEU A 3 -11.12 25.07 -6.95
CA LEU A 3 -11.34 24.42 -5.65
C LEU A 3 -11.33 22.88 -5.75
N PHE A 4 -11.66 22.34 -6.93
CA PHE A 4 -11.61 20.92 -7.27
C PHE A 4 -10.19 20.35 -7.44
N ASP A 5 -9.20 21.17 -7.80
CA ASP A 5 -7.81 20.73 -8.00
C ASP A 5 -7.10 20.46 -6.65
N ILE A 6 -7.54 21.13 -5.58
CA ILE A 6 -6.97 21.02 -4.23
C ILE A 6 -7.24 19.63 -3.62
N PHE A 7 -8.42 19.06 -3.86
CA PHE A 7 -8.81 17.75 -3.33
C PHE A 7 -8.32 16.56 -4.14
N LYS A 8 -7.67 16.81 -5.28
CA LYS A 8 -7.12 15.78 -6.17
C LYS A 8 -5.60 15.74 -6.12
N LYS A 9 -5.00 15.96 -4.94
CA LYS A 9 -3.57 15.70 -4.74
C LYS A 9 -3.35 14.19 -4.93
N LYS A 10 -3.03 13.82 -6.17
CA LYS A 10 -2.58 12.48 -6.56
C LYS A 10 -1.41 12.19 -5.62
N LEU A 11 -1.55 11.27 -4.67
CA LEU A 11 -0.43 10.85 -3.83
C LEU A 11 0.64 10.31 -4.79
N ASP A 12 1.68 11.11 -4.94
CA ASP A 12 2.92 10.67 -5.52
C ASP A 12 3.67 9.92 -4.42
N TYR A 13 3.87 8.63 -4.65
CA TYR A 13 4.59 7.76 -3.74
C TYR A 13 6.06 7.63 -4.15
N SER A 14 6.52 8.45 -5.11
CA SER A 14 7.93 8.52 -5.49
C SER A 14 8.79 8.85 -4.25
N GLY A 15 9.92 8.15 -4.11
CA GLY A 15 10.82 8.30 -2.97
C GLY A 15 10.34 7.70 -1.64
N MET A 16 9.10 7.18 -1.55
CA MET A 16 8.59 6.55 -0.33
C MET A 16 8.82 5.04 -0.30
N THR A 17 9.21 4.54 0.87
CA THR A 17 9.19 3.12 1.25
C THR A 17 7.76 2.58 1.37
N VAL A 18 7.59 1.26 1.36
CA VAL A 18 6.27 0.61 1.50
C VAL A 18 5.57 1.03 2.80
N ASN A 19 6.30 1.08 3.93
CA ASN A 19 5.75 1.44 5.24
C ASN A 19 5.24 2.88 5.28
N GLU A 20 6.00 3.82 4.70
CA GLU A 20 5.56 5.23 4.61
C GLU A 20 4.28 5.36 3.77
N ARG A 21 4.17 4.61 2.67
CA ARG A 21 2.95 4.59 1.85
C ARG A 21 1.77 3.97 2.61
N LEU A 22 1.99 2.91 3.40
CA LEU A 22 0.96 2.32 4.26
C LEU A 22 0.47 3.31 5.32
N TYR A 23 1.38 4.08 5.92
CA TYR A 23 1.06 5.12 6.88
C TYR A 23 0.24 6.25 6.23
N HIS A 24 0.75 6.84 5.15
CA HIS A 24 0.07 7.94 4.44
C HIS A 24 -1.29 7.55 3.83
N SER A 25 -1.47 6.28 3.46
CA SER A 25 -2.75 5.78 2.94
C SER A 25 -3.75 5.38 4.03
N GLY A 26 -3.36 5.39 5.31
CA GLY A 26 -4.17 4.91 6.42
C GLY A 26 -4.46 3.40 6.37
N LEU A 27 -3.64 2.63 5.62
CA LEU A 27 -3.82 1.19 5.43
C LEU A 27 -2.93 0.35 6.35
N MET A 28 -2.02 0.97 7.12
CA MET A 28 -1.07 0.28 8.00
C MET A 28 -1.75 -0.76 8.91
N LYS A 29 -2.76 -0.36 9.70
CA LYS A 29 -3.50 -1.30 10.57
C LYS A 29 -4.15 -2.44 9.78
N LYS A 30 -4.69 -2.17 8.59
CA LYS A 30 -5.33 -3.20 7.74
C LYS A 30 -4.32 -4.17 7.16
N TYR A 31 -3.11 -3.71 6.88
CA TYR A 31 -2.00 -4.55 6.43
C TYR A 31 -1.56 -5.47 7.57
N ASP A 32 -1.29 -4.91 8.76
CA ASP A 32 -0.89 -5.67 9.95
C ASP A 32 -1.90 -6.77 10.29
N ASP A 33 -3.20 -6.44 10.25
CA ASP A 33 -4.28 -7.40 10.51
C ASP A 33 -4.35 -8.51 9.44
N ALA A 34 -4.02 -8.19 8.19
CA ALA A 34 -3.99 -9.17 7.09
C ALA A 34 -2.76 -10.08 7.21
N GLU A 35 -1.60 -9.53 7.54
CA GLU A 35 -0.35 -10.26 7.76
C GLU A 35 -0.48 -11.26 8.91
N LYS A 36 -1.03 -10.83 10.06
CA LYS A 36 -1.29 -11.71 11.22
C LYS A 36 -2.21 -12.89 10.89
N LYS A 37 -3.14 -12.69 9.96
CA LYS A 37 -4.09 -13.72 9.51
C LYS A 37 -3.56 -14.54 8.34
N LYS A 38 -2.35 -14.23 7.83
CA LYS A 38 -1.81 -14.76 6.56
C LYS A 38 -2.80 -14.63 5.40
N ASP A 39 -3.57 -13.54 5.37
CA ASP A 39 -4.55 -13.24 4.31
C ASP A 39 -3.84 -12.66 3.09
N ILE A 40 -3.25 -13.55 2.27
CA ILE A 40 -2.40 -13.19 1.14
C ILE A 40 -3.15 -12.35 0.10
N GLU A 41 -4.42 -12.63 -0.15
CA GLU A 41 -5.22 -11.87 -1.13
C GLU A 41 -5.40 -10.42 -0.67
N LYS A 42 -5.69 -10.21 0.61
CA LYS A 42 -5.84 -8.88 1.18
C LYS A 42 -4.51 -8.12 1.23
N ILE A 43 -3.41 -8.81 1.52
CA ILE A 43 -2.05 -8.23 1.45
C ILE A 43 -1.76 -7.75 0.02
N LYS A 44 -2.00 -8.58 -1.01
CA LYS A 44 -1.86 -8.19 -2.42
C LYS A 44 -2.70 -6.97 -2.75
N PHE A 45 -3.96 -6.97 -2.35
CA PHE A 45 -4.89 -5.86 -2.62
C PHE A 45 -4.40 -4.54 -2.02
N ILE A 46 -3.93 -4.55 -0.77
CA ILE A 46 -3.43 -3.37 -0.08
C ILE A 46 -2.16 -2.84 -0.76
N LEU A 47 -1.19 -3.71 -1.08
CA LEU A 47 0.06 -3.32 -1.73
C LEU A 47 -0.18 -2.72 -3.13
N LYS A 48 -1.12 -3.27 -3.91
CA LYS A 48 -1.54 -2.68 -5.20
C LYS A 48 -2.16 -1.30 -5.01
N LYS A 49 -2.97 -1.12 -3.95
CA LYS A 49 -3.60 0.17 -3.63
C LYS A 49 -2.58 1.26 -3.27
N ILE A 50 -1.43 0.90 -2.71
CA ILE A 50 -0.30 1.81 -2.46
C ILE A 50 0.76 1.80 -3.58
N LYS A 51 0.37 1.33 -4.78
CA LYS A 51 1.20 1.35 -6.00
C LYS A 51 2.57 0.68 -5.82
N VAL A 52 2.64 -0.40 -5.05
CA VAL A 52 3.80 -1.29 -5.05
C VAL A 52 3.72 -2.16 -6.31
N ASP A 53 4.85 -2.36 -6.98
CA ASP A 53 4.90 -3.17 -8.20
C ASP A 53 4.73 -4.67 -7.91
N GLU A 54 4.34 -5.43 -8.93
CA GLU A 54 4.03 -6.86 -8.78
C GLU A 54 5.25 -7.69 -8.33
N THR A 55 6.46 -7.32 -8.77
CA THR A 55 7.70 -8.02 -8.41
C THR A 55 7.96 -7.90 -6.90
N SER A 56 7.88 -6.68 -6.38
CA SER A 56 8.01 -6.38 -4.95
C SER A 56 6.90 -7.06 -4.14
N ILE A 57 5.66 -7.06 -4.64
CA ILE A 57 4.53 -7.76 -4.00
C ILE A 57 4.83 -9.25 -3.85
N ASN A 58 5.29 -9.89 -4.92
CA ASN A 58 5.61 -11.32 -4.89
C ASN A 58 6.74 -11.61 -3.90
N ALA A 59 7.81 -10.79 -3.90
CA ALA A 59 8.92 -10.94 -2.95
C ALA A 59 8.48 -10.79 -1.48
N ILE A 60 7.55 -9.88 -1.19
CA ILE A 60 6.99 -9.71 0.16
C ILE A 60 6.17 -10.96 0.55
N ILE A 61 5.35 -11.47 -0.36
CA ILE A 61 4.48 -12.62 -0.08
C ILE A 61 5.27 -13.89 0.17
N GLU A 62 6.37 -14.11 -0.55
CA GLU A 62 7.25 -15.25 -0.31
C GLU A 62 7.91 -15.21 1.08
N LYS A 63 8.05 -14.03 1.71
CA LYS A 63 8.55 -13.92 3.09
C LYS A 63 7.48 -14.16 4.17
N ILE A 64 6.20 -14.03 3.82
CA ILE A 64 5.06 -14.16 4.76
C ILE A 64 4.55 -15.60 4.84
N LYS A 65 4.68 -16.36 3.75
CA LYS A 65 4.34 -17.79 3.70
C LYS A 65 5.13 -18.56 4.76
#